data_AF-A0A820K833-F1
#
_entry.id   AF-A0A820K833-F1
#
_cell.length_a   1.000
_cell.length_b   1.000
_cell.length_c   1.000
_cell.angle_alpha   90.00
_cell.angle_beta   90.00
_cell.angle_gamma   90.00
#
_symmetry.space_group_name_H-M   'P 1'
#
loop_
_entity.id
_entity.type
_entity.pdbx_description
1 polymer ?
#
loop_
_entity_poly.entity_id
_entity_poly.type
_entity_poly.pdbx_seq_one_letter_code
_entity_poly.pdbx_strand_id
1 'polypeptide(L)'
;MKNSSSKSLENDLPFPIISLESIRPSSLNPPINIKLNNQTGLHCLIHIARDSPRPDLIVSVLTVTNTNTSNTINNFHFQVAVPKNMRIKLQNPSASDLPV
;
A
#
# COMPACT_ATOMS: atom_id res chain seq x y z
N MET A 1 27.62 -31.19 -5.66
CA MET A 1 26.87 -30.18 -4.86
C MET A 1 25.39 -30.52 -4.93
N LYS A 2 24.68 -30.48 -3.80
CA LYS A 2 23.25 -30.80 -3.72
C LYS A 2 22.45 -29.61 -4.27
N ASN A 3 21.80 -29.77 -5.42
CA ASN A 3 20.77 -28.84 -5.88
C ASN A 3 19.57 -28.97 -4.94
N SER A 4 19.46 -28.05 -3.99
CA SER A 4 18.28 -27.91 -3.13
C SER A 4 17.11 -27.44 -3.98
N SER A 5 16.21 -28.37 -4.26
CA SER A 5 14.84 -28.14 -4.73
C SER A 5 14.24 -26.92 -4.06
N SER A 6 13.91 -25.90 -4.86
CA SER A 6 13.04 -24.80 -4.45
C SER A 6 11.68 -25.39 -4.10
N LYS A 7 11.45 -25.67 -2.81
CA LYS A 7 10.12 -26.03 -2.31
C LYS A 7 9.15 -24.93 -2.78
N SER A 8 8.27 -25.34 -3.66
CA SER A 8 7.11 -24.62 -4.18
C SER A 8 6.39 -23.89 -3.05
N LEU A 9 5.91 -22.68 -3.33
CA LEU A 9 4.98 -21.87 -2.53
C LEU A 9 3.59 -22.54 -2.43
N GLU A 10 3.56 -23.82 -2.07
CA GLU A 10 2.44 -24.75 -2.29
C GLU A 10 1.24 -24.51 -1.37
N ASN A 11 1.33 -23.53 -0.46
CA ASN A 11 0.24 -23.13 0.43
C ASN A 11 -0.09 -21.63 0.34
N ASP A 12 0.09 -21.02 -0.83
CA ASP A 12 -0.19 -19.60 -1.03
C ASP A 12 -1.70 -19.34 -1.06
N LEU A 13 -2.28 -19.06 0.12
CA LEU A 13 -3.64 -18.54 0.22
C LEU A 13 -3.74 -17.26 -0.63
N PRO A 14 -4.83 -17.07 -1.39
CA PRO A 14 -5.02 -15.89 -2.21
C PRO A 14 -5.11 -14.64 -1.33
N PHE A 15 -4.75 -13.49 -1.91
CA PHE A 15 -4.96 -12.22 -1.22
C PHE A 15 -6.45 -11.89 -1.12
N PRO A 16 -7.00 -11.66 0.09
CA PRO A 16 -8.39 -11.26 0.25
C PRO A 16 -8.65 -9.88 -0.38
N ILE A 17 -9.92 -9.58 -0.62
CA ILE A 17 -10.40 -8.20 -0.83
C ILE A 17 -10.84 -7.68 0.54
N ILE A 18 -10.50 -6.43 0.84
CA ILE A 18 -10.71 -5.82 2.15
C ILE A 18 -11.43 -4.51 1.92
N SER A 19 -12.62 -4.36 2.49
CA SER A 19 -13.38 -3.12 2.39
C SER A 19 -12.66 -2.01 3.15
N LEU A 20 -12.51 -0.83 2.56
CA LEU A 20 -11.83 0.29 3.21
C LEU A 20 -12.49 0.66 4.55
N GLU A 21 -13.82 0.53 4.63
CA GLU A 21 -14.66 0.81 5.80
C GLU A 21 -14.43 -0.20 6.95
N SER A 22 -13.90 -1.39 6.64
CA SER A 22 -13.61 -2.42 7.64
C SER A 22 -12.25 -2.23 8.32
N ILE A 23 -11.39 -1.35 7.78
CA ILE A 23 -10.02 -1.18 8.24
C ILE A 23 -9.99 -0.26 9.46
N ARG A 24 -9.44 -0.76 10.56
CA ARG A 24 -9.16 0.05 11.76
C ARG A 24 -7.69 0.46 11.75
N PRO A 25 -7.35 1.75 11.88
CA PRO A 25 -5.94 2.17 11.94
C PRO A 25 -5.27 1.66 13.22
N SER A 26 -4.00 1.26 13.10
CA SER A 26 -3.18 0.90 14.26
C SER A 26 -2.82 2.16 15.04
N SER A 27 -2.93 2.09 16.38
CA SER A 27 -2.47 3.13 17.29
C SER A 27 -1.02 2.94 17.74
N LEU A 28 -0.41 1.80 17.39
CA LEU A 28 0.95 1.45 17.80
C LEU A 28 2.01 2.03 16.87
N ASN A 29 1.65 2.27 15.61
CA ASN A 29 2.57 2.74 14.59
C ASN A 29 2.09 4.09 14.05
N PRO A 30 2.93 5.14 14.07
CA PRO A 30 2.59 6.38 13.38
C PRO A 30 2.49 6.13 11.86
N PRO A 31 1.74 6.97 11.12
CA PRO A 31 1.70 6.88 9.67
C PRO A 31 3.10 7.05 9.08
N ILE A 32 3.46 6.20 8.10
CA ILE A 32 4.73 6.27 7.42
C ILE A 32 4.64 7.33 6.33
N ASN A 33 5.43 8.40 6.45
CA ASN A 33 5.47 9.47 5.46
C ASN A 33 6.41 9.11 4.30
N ILE A 34 5.88 9.10 3.08
CA ILE A 34 6.65 8.86 1.86
C ILE A 34 7.21 10.19 1.38
N LYS A 35 8.53 10.34 1.44
CA LYS A 35 9.22 11.50 0.86
C LYS A 35 9.12 11.45 -0.66
N LEU A 36 8.43 12.42 -1.24
CA LEU A 36 8.38 12.64 -2.67
C LEU A 36 9.41 13.71 -3.03
N ASN A 37 10.29 13.40 -3.98
CA ASN A 37 11.24 14.37 -4.48
C ASN A 37 10.55 15.23 -5.56
N ASN A 38 10.69 16.55 -5.46
CA ASN A 38 10.24 17.51 -6.47
C ASN A 38 8.72 17.58 -6.71
N GLN A 39 7.89 17.13 -5.77
CA GLN A 39 6.42 17.21 -5.86
C GLN A 39 5.88 18.09 -4.73
N THR A 40 5.93 19.41 -4.93
CA THR A 40 5.44 20.38 -3.94
C THR A 40 3.93 20.27 -3.76
N GLY A 41 3.49 20.10 -2.52
CA GLY A 41 2.08 19.99 -2.16
C GLY A 41 1.51 18.57 -2.28
N LEU A 42 2.25 17.58 -2.79
CA LEU A 42 1.80 16.20 -2.80
C LEU A 42 2.34 15.46 -1.56
N HIS A 43 1.44 14.90 -0.76
CA HIS A 43 1.77 14.17 0.46
C HIS A 43 1.23 12.75 0.37
N CYS A 44 2.09 11.77 0.63
CA CYS A 44 1.73 10.36 0.65
C CYS A 44 2.02 9.77 2.05
N LEU A 45 1.02 9.13 2.64
CA LEU A 45 1.08 8.53 3.97
C LEU A 45 0.62 7.07 3.89
N ILE A 46 1.33 6.16 4.56
CA ILE A 46 0.89 4.77 4.73
C ILE A 46 0.48 4.56 6.18
N HIS A 47 -0.80 4.25 6.38
CA HIS A 47 -1.34 3.83 7.68
C HIS A 47 -1.35 2.31 7.75
N ILE A 48 -0.75 1.74 8.79
CA ILE A 48 -0.81 0.30 9.04
C ILE A 48 -2.12 -0.01 9.76
N ALA A 49 -2.86 -1.01 9.29
CA ALA A 49 -4.07 -1.48 9.95
C ALA A 49 -3.73 -2.14 11.30
N ARG A 50 -4.67 -2.07 12.24
CA ARG A 50 -4.62 -2.81 13.50
C ARG A 50 -4.82 -4.30 13.26
N ASP A 51 -5.83 -4.64 12.47
CA ASP A 51 -6.28 -6.00 12.25
C ASP A 51 -5.63 -6.57 10.98
N SER A 52 -5.26 -7.85 11.02
CA SER A 52 -4.79 -8.58 9.84
C SER A 52 -5.63 -9.84 9.61
N PRO A 53 -6.01 -10.15 8.35
CA PRO A 53 -6.79 -11.35 8.05
C PRO A 53 -6.03 -12.66 8.33
N ARG A 54 -4.69 -12.62 8.36
CA ARG A 54 -3.83 -13.77 8.69
C ARG A 54 -2.41 -13.32 9.07
N PRO A 55 -1.67 -14.10 9.86
CA PRO A 55 -0.39 -13.65 10.43
C PRO A 55 0.69 -13.26 9.42
N ASP A 56 0.64 -13.78 8.19
CA ASP A 56 1.61 -13.50 7.13
C ASP A 56 1.23 -12.30 6.23
N LEU A 57 0.11 -11.64 6.51
CA LEU A 57 -0.33 -10.45 5.79
C LEU A 57 -0.28 -9.20 6.67
N ILE A 58 0.06 -8.09 6.05
CA ILE A 58 -0.07 -6.75 6.62
C ILE A 58 -1.01 -5.97 5.72
N VAL A 59 -2.00 -5.31 6.33
CA VAL A 59 -2.94 -4.45 5.62
C VAL A 59 -2.53 -3.01 5.87
N SER A 60 -2.45 -2.23 4.80
CA SER A 60 -2.05 -0.83 4.87
C SER A 60 -2.92 0.03 3.96
N VAL A 61 -3.19 1.26 4.39
CA VAL A 61 -3.93 2.25 3.62
C VAL A 61 -2.96 3.34 3.17
N LEU A 62 -2.84 3.51 1.85
CA LEU A 62 -2.14 4.65 1.26
C LEU A 62 -3.12 5.82 1.17
N THR A 63 -2.78 6.92 1.83
CA THR A 63 -3.46 8.21 1.72
C THR A 63 -2.59 9.13 0.87
N VAL A 64 -3.18 9.71 -0.17
CA VAL A 64 -2.53 10.70 -1.02
C VAL A 64 -3.32 12.00 -0.91
N THR A 65 -2.64 13.08 -0.57
CA THR A 65 -3.23 14.41 -0.40
C THR A 65 -2.50 15.41 -1.27
N ASN A 66 -3.25 16.14 -2.09
CA ASN A 66 -2.76 17.30 -2.81
C ASN A 66 -3.15 18.56 -2.04
N THR A 67 -2.16 19.32 -1.59
CA THR A 67 -2.32 20.63 -0.93
C THR A 67 -1.92 21.78 -1.87
N ASN A 68 -1.64 21.46 -3.14
CA ASN A 68 -1.40 22.48 -4.15
C ASN A 68 -2.72 23.12 -4.57
N THR A 69 -2.84 24.43 -4.34
CA THR A 69 -4.07 25.19 -4.61
C THR A 69 -4.23 25.62 -6.08
N SER A 70 -3.25 25.34 -6.92
CA SER A 70 -3.18 25.84 -8.31
C SER A 70 -3.14 24.75 -9.37
N ASN A 71 -2.93 23.49 -8.97
CA ASN A 71 -2.72 22.39 -9.89
C ASN A 71 -3.43 21.11 -9.44
N THR A 72 -4.33 20.63 -10.29
CA THR A 72 -4.96 19.30 -10.19
C THR A 72 -3.99 18.23 -10.71
N ILE A 73 -3.93 17.08 -10.05
CA ILE A 73 -3.20 15.91 -10.57
C ILE A 73 -4.24 14.93 -11.11
N ASN A 74 -4.23 14.69 -12.42
CA ASN A 74 -5.11 13.70 -13.05
C ASN A 74 -4.37 12.39 -13.27
N ASN A 75 -5.11 11.28 -13.29
CA ASN A 75 -4.58 9.94 -13.57
C ASN A 75 -3.36 9.56 -12.70
N PHE A 76 -3.44 9.82 -11.40
CA PHE A 76 -2.43 9.40 -10.45
C PHE A 76 -2.33 7.87 -10.41
N HIS A 77 -1.12 7.35 -10.62
CA HIS A 77 -0.82 5.93 -10.56
C HIS A 77 0.21 5.63 -9.48
N PHE A 78 -0.17 4.77 -8.55
CA PHE A 78 0.75 4.24 -7.55
C PHE A 78 1.25 2.87 -7.97
N GLN A 79 2.58 2.73 -8.03
CA GLN A 79 3.25 1.46 -8.31
C GLN A 79 4.24 1.15 -7.20
N VAL A 80 4.44 -0.14 -6.95
CA VAL A 80 5.32 -0.62 -5.89
C VAL A 80 6.12 -1.82 -6.37
N ALA A 81 7.39 -1.84 -6.01
CA ALA A 81 8.26 -2.99 -6.15
C ALA A 81 8.58 -3.54 -4.75
N VAL A 82 8.55 -4.86 -4.63
CA VAL A 82 8.90 -5.55 -3.38
C VAL A 82 10.02 -6.56 -3.64
N PRO A 83 10.84 -6.90 -2.62
CA PRO A 83 11.81 -7.99 -2.73
C PRO A 83 11.17 -9.31 -3.14
N LYS A 84 11.95 -10.21 -3.78
CA LYS A 84 11.45 -11.49 -4.33
C LYS A 84 10.81 -12.43 -3.29
N ASN A 85 11.20 -12.31 -2.03
CA ASN A 85 10.64 -13.10 -0.93
C ASN A 85 9.35 -12.49 -0.35
N MET A 86 8.87 -11.37 -0.90
CA MET A 86 7.63 -10.72 -0.51
C MET A 86 6.65 -10.73 -1.68
N ARG A 87 5.37 -10.66 -1.35
CA ARG A 87 4.28 -10.48 -2.32
C ARG A 87 3.46 -9.27 -1.89
N ILE A 88 2.85 -8.60 -2.85
CA ILE A 88 2.01 -7.44 -2.60
C ILE A 88 0.82 -7.46 -3.56
N LYS A 89 -0.34 -7.01 -3.08
CA LYS A 89 -1.52 -6.74 -3.88
C LYS A 89 -1.96 -5.32 -3.63
N LEU A 90 -2.03 -4.52 -4.69
CA LEU A 90 -2.72 -3.25 -4.67
C LEU A 90 -4.19 -3.50 -5.02
N GLN A 91 -5.10 -3.04 -4.18
CA GLN A 91 -6.52 -2.98 -4.52
C GLN A 91 -6.80 -1.72 -5.35
N ASN A 92 -7.97 -1.65 -5.97
CA ASN A 92 -8.36 -0.49 -6.75
C ASN A 92 -8.31 0.78 -5.88
N PRO A 93 -7.80 1.90 -6.40
CA PRO A 93 -7.80 3.15 -5.68
C PRO A 93 -9.23 3.68 -5.51
N SER A 94 -9.44 4.52 -4.50
CA SER A 94 -10.71 5.23 -4.32
C SER A 94 -10.95 6.29 -5.39
N ALA A 95 -9.87 6.93 -5.87
CA ALA A 95 -9.87 7.89 -6.96
C ALA A 95 -8.48 7.96 -7.61
N SER A 96 -8.42 8.40 -8.86
CA SER A 96 -7.18 8.67 -9.60
C SER A 96 -6.90 10.16 -9.80
N ASP A 97 -7.89 11.02 -9.59
CA ASP A 97 -7.74 12.47 -9.73
C ASP A 97 -7.68 13.12 -8.35
N LEU A 98 -6.67 13.96 -8.14
CA LEU A 98 -6.44 14.69 -6.91
C LEU A 98 -6.73 16.17 -7.17
N PRO A 99 -7.86 16.70 -6.65
CA PRO A 99 -8.26 18.08 -6.86
C PRO A 99 -7.34 19.07 -6.13
N VAL A 100 -7.55 20.36 -6.42
CA VAL A 100 -7.02 21.51 -5.67
C VAL A 100 -7.80 21.76 -4.38
#